data_AF-A0A1F3Y134-F1
#
_entry.id   AF-A0A1F3Y134-F1
#
_cell.length_a   1.000
_cell.length_b   1.000
_cell.length_c   1.000
_cell.angle_alpha   90.00
_cell.angle_beta   90.00
_cell.angle_gamma   90.00
#
_symmetry.space_group_name_H-M   'P 1'
#
loop_
_entity.id
_entity.type
_entity.pdbx_description
1 polymer ?
#
loop_
_entity_poly.entity_id
_entity_poly.type
_entity_poly.pdbx_seq_one_letter_code
_entity_poly.pdbx_strand_id
1 'polypeptide(L)' 'MISISLPPDMNDEIQTIAKEERRSISEIFREAIRQYATSRALADVRKGIKKGMKKKGIRASDIDAIVSAGRK' A
#
# COMPACT_ATOMS: atom_id res chain seq x y z
N MET A 1 -8.26 23.45 -3.22
CA MET A 1 -7.22 23.39 -2.18
C MET A 1 -7.76 22.52 -1.05
N ILE A 2 -7.02 21.51 -0.61
CA ILE A 2 -7.40 20.68 0.56
C ILE A 2 -6.60 21.23 1.74
N SER A 3 -7.28 21.57 2.83
CA SER A 3 -6.65 21.92 4.10
C SER A 3 -6.74 20.72 5.04
N ILE A 4 -5.62 20.35 5.65
CA ILE A 4 -5.51 19.22 6.58
C ILE A 4 -4.79 19.72 7.83
N SER A 5 -5.40 19.47 8.99
CA SER A 5 -4.77 19.74 10.28
C SER A 5 -3.91 18.53 10.68
N LEU A 6 -2.68 18.79 11.09
CA LEU A 6 -1.74 17.79 11.57
C LEU A 6 -1.35 18.10 13.02
N PRO A 7 -1.06 17.06 13.82
CA PRO A 7 -0.32 17.23 15.06
C PRO A 7 0.99 18.04 14.83
N PRO A 8 1.41 18.90 15.78
CA PRO A 8 2.59 19.74 15.60
C PRO A 8 3.87 18.97 15.27
N ASP A 9 4.09 17.83 15.94
CA ASP A 9 5.21 16.93 15.73
C ASP A 9 5.25 16.37 14.30
N MET A 10 4.11 15.93 13.77
CA MET A 10 4.03 15.47 12.37
C MET A 10 4.28 16.60 11.37
N ASN A 11 3.87 17.83 11.70
CA ASN A 11 4.09 18.98 10.83
C ASN A 11 5.57 19.37 10.74
N ASP A 12 6.31 19.22 11.84
CA ASP A 12 7.75 19.47 11.87
C ASP A 12 8.52 18.37 11.10
N GLU A 13 8.11 17.11 11.28
CA GLU A 13 8.67 15.97 10.55
C GLU A 13 8.46 16.11 9.04
N ILE A 14 7.23 16.41 8.58
CA ILE A 14 6.96 16.50 7.14
C ILE A 14 7.65 17.71 6.49
N GLN A 15 7.85 18.80 7.23
CA GLN A 15 8.66 19.92 6.75
C GLN A 15 10.13 19.54 6.58
N THR A 16 10.65 18.71 7.49
CA THR A 16 12.03 18.21 7.41
C THR A 16 12.20 17.32 6.19
N ILE A 17 11.33 16.33 6.02
CA ILE A 17 11.33 15.42 4.85
C ILE A 17 11.21 16.22 3.55
N ALA A 18 10.30 17.19 3.48
CA ALA A 18 10.12 18.04 2.29
C ALA A 18 11.39 18.80 1.91
N LYS A 19 12.13 19.33 2.90
CA LYS A 19 13.39 20.03 2.69
C LYS A 19 14.48 19.08 2.19
N GLU A 20 14.63 17.92 2.83
CA GLU A 20 15.64 16.91 2.48
C GLU A 20 15.44 16.37 1.06
N GLU A 21 14.18 16.06 0.70
CA GLU A 21 13.85 15.53 -0.61
C GLU A 21 13.73 16.62 -1.70
N ARG A 22 13.79 17.91 -1.34
CA ARG A 22 13.52 19.06 -2.23
C ARG A 22 12.14 18.98 -2.90
N ARG A 23 11.12 18.62 -2.14
CA ARG A 23 9.74 18.44 -2.60
C ARG A 23 8.79 19.33 -1.84
N SER A 24 7.61 19.59 -2.39
CA SER A 24 6.54 20.24 -1.63
C SER A 24 5.83 19.24 -0.71
N ILE A 25 5.34 19.73 0.43
CA ILE A 25 4.48 18.96 1.35
C ILE A 25 3.28 18.35 0.59
N SER A 26 2.73 19.10 -0.38
CA SER A 26 1.61 18.63 -1.20
C SER A 26 1.94 17.41 -2.05
N GLU A 27 3.19 17.28 -2.52
CA GLU A 27 3.64 16.13 -3.30
C GLU A 27 3.80 14.89 -2.41
N ILE A 28 4.39 15.07 -1.22
CA ILE A 28 4.53 14.01 -0.22
C ILE A 28 3.14 13.48 0.15
N PHE A 29 2.18 14.35 0.44
CA PHE A 29 0.81 13.93 0.73
C PHE A 29 0.15 13.18 -0.43
N ARG A 30 0.29 13.67 -1.67
CA ARG A 30 -0.26 12.98 -2.85
C ARG A 30 0.34 11.59 -3.01
N GLU A 31 1.62 11.42 -2.70
CA GLU A 31 2.27 10.12 -2.75
C GLU A 31 1.83 9.20 -1.61
N ALA A 32 1.80 9.70 -0.38
CA ALA A 32 1.32 8.95 0.79
C ALA A 32 -0.12 8.43 0.58
N ILE A 33 -1.01 9.27 0.03
CA ILE A 33 -2.39 8.87 -0.31
C ILE A 33 -2.39 7.75 -1.37
N ARG A 34 -1.55 7.85 -2.41
CA ARG A 34 -1.44 6.80 -3.44
C ARG A 34 -0.96 5.48 -2.84
N GLN A 35 0.11 5.52 -2.03
CA GLN A 35 0.65 4.34 -1.37
C GLN A 35 -0.39 3.71 -0.41
N TYR A 36 -1.14 4.52 0.33
CA TYR A 36 -2.22 4.04 1.19
C TYR A 36 -3.34 3.37 0.37
N ALA A 37 -3.80 4.00 -0.71
CA ALA A 37 -4.85 3.44 -1.57
C ALA A 37 -4.43 2.10 -2.19
N THR A 38 -3.20 2.03 -2.72
CA THR A 38 -2.65 0.78 -3.28
C THR A 38 -2.53 -0.31 -2.21
N SER A 39 -2.03 0.02 -1.02
CA SER A 39 -1.91 -0.93 0.09
C SER A 39 -3.26 -1.47 0.54
N ARG A 40 -4.28 -0.60 0.60
CA ARG A 40 -5.66 -0.99 0.91
C ARG A 40 -6.24 -1.92 -0.15
N ALA A 41 -6.08 -1.59 -1.43
CA ALA A 41 -6.54 -2.45 -2.53
C ALA A 41 -5.88 -3.84 -2.49
N LEU A 42 -4.57 -3.89 -2.25
CA LEU A 42 -3.84 -5.16 -2.11
C LEU A 42 -4.33 -5.98 -0.91
N ALA A 43 -4.66 -5.33 0.21
CA ALA A 43 -5.22 -6.01 1.38
C ALA A 43 -6.56 -6.68 1.06
N ASP A 44 -7.43 -6.01 0.31
CA ASP A 44 -8.72 -6.56 -0.11
C ASP A 44 -8.54 -7.74 -1.07
N VAL A 45 -7.64 -7.63 -2.05
CA VAL A 45 -7.28 -8.74 -2.96
C VAL A 45 -6.75 -9.93 -2.17
N ARG A 46 -5.81 -9.72 -1.25
CA ARG A 46 -5.26 -10.78 -0.39
C ARG A 46 -6.35 -11.48 0.44
N LYS A 47 -7.32 -10.73 0.95
CA LYS A 47 -8.47 -11.29 1.68
C LYS A 47 -9.34 -12.16 0.78
N GLY A 48 -9.60 -11.73 -0.45
CA GLY A 48 -10.30 -12.51 -1.47
C GLY A 48 -9.58 -13.82 -1.80
N ILE A 49 -8.27 -13.74 -2.07
CA ILE A 49 -7.42 -14.90 -2.36
C ILE A 49 -7.43 -15.88 -1.19
N LYS A 50 -7.23 -15.41 0.06
CA LYS A 50 -7.25 -16.28 1.25
C LYS A 50 -8.58 -17.01 1.41
N LYS A 51 -9.70 -16.35 1.16
CA LYS A 51 -11.03 -16.99 1.15
C LYS A 51 -11.14 -18.04 0.04
N GLY A 52 -10.68 -17.72 -1.17
CA GLY A 52 -10.69 -18.64 -2.31
C GLY A 52 -9.83 -19.89 -2.08
N MET A 53 -8.60 -19.71 -1.58
CA MET A 53 -7.69 -20.81 -1.25
C MET A 53 -8.29 -21.74 -0.19
N LYS A 54 -8.86 -21.18 0.89
CA LYS A 54 -9.56 -21.97 1.92
C LYS A 54 -10.70 -22.80 1.32
N LYS A 55 -11.53 -22.21 0.46
CA LYS A 55 -12.63 -22.92 -0.20
C LYS A 55 -12.16 -24.04 -1.13
N LYS A 56 -11.02 -23.85 -1.80
CA LYS A 56 -10.44 -24.82 -2.74
C LYS A 56 -9.44 -25.79 -2.09
N GLY A 57 -9.21 -25.70 -0.78
CA GLY A 57 -8.23 -26.53 -0.07
C GLY A 57 -6.76 -26.27 -0.44
N ILE A 58 -6.46 -25.18 -1.13
CA ILE A 58 -5.11 -24.84 -1.62
C ILE A 58 -4.25 -24.39 -0.43
N ARG A 59 -3.09 -25.01 -0.25
CA ARG A 59 -2.11 -24.67 0.77
C ARG A 59 -1.10 -23.67 0.23
N ALA A 60 -0.40 -22.97 1.12
CA ALA A 60 0.63 -22.03 0.73
C ALA A 60 1.78 -22.70 -0.06
N SER A 61 2.07 -23.96 0.25
CA SER A 61 3.04 -24.81 -0.47
C SER A 61 2.70 -25.02 -1.95
N ASP A 62 1.43 -24.89 -2.31
CA ASP A 62 0.95 -25.22 -3.65
C ASP A 62 1.00 -23.98 -4.57
N ILE A 63 1.26 -22.80 -4.01
CA ILE A 63 1.22 -21.51 -4.72
C ILE A 63 2.29 -21.46 -5.81
N ASP A 64 3.53 -21.87 -5.52
CA ASP A 64 4.63 -21.81 -6.50
C ASP A 64 4.40 -22.74 -7.69
N ALA A 65 3.80 -23.91 -7.44
CA ALA A 65 3.41 -24.84 -8.50
C ALA A 65 2.28 -24.26 -9.38
N ILE A 66 1.30 -23.59 -8.77
CA ILE A 66 0.19 -22.95 -9.51
C ILE A 66 0.69 -21.77 -10.35
N VAL A 67 1.54 -20.92 -9.79
CA VAL A 67 2.08 -19.73 -10.49
C VAL A 67 2.99 -20.12 -11.65
N SER A 68 3.83 -21.15 -11.46
CA SER A 68 4.70 -21.66 -12.52
C SER A 68 3.91 -22.33 -13.66
N ALA A 69 2.84 -23.04 -13.34
CA ALA A 69 1.94 -23.63 -14.35
C ALA A 69 1.21 -22.57 -15.21
N GLY A 70 0.87 -21.41 -14.63
CA GLY A 70 0.16 -20.33 -15.33
C GLY A 70 1.05 -19.35 -16.13
N ARG A 71 2.38 -19.52 -16.11
CA ARG A 71 3.33 -18.69 -16.89
C ARG A 71 3.67 -19.25 -18.28
N LYS A 72 3.00 -20.32 -18.72
CA LYS A 72 3.05 -20.82 -20.11
C LYS A 72 2.01 -20.12 -20.96
#